data_AF-A0AAD4FJ38-F1
#
_entry.id   AF-A0AAD4FJ38-F1
#
_cell.length_a   1.000
_cell.length_b   1.000
_cell.length_c   1.000
_cell.angle_alpha   90.00
_cell.angle_beta   90.00
_cell.angle_gamma   90.00
#
_symmetry.space_group_name_H-M   'P 1'
#
loop_
_entity.id
_entity.type
_entity.pdbx_description
1 polymer ?
#
loop_
_entity_poly.entity_id
_entity_poly.type
_entity_poly.pdbx_seq_one_letter_code
_entity_poly.pdbx_strand_id
1 'polypeptide(L)' 'MSGASATPRFFQQPLRYMKWASINKPAYFYSIMVGCAGPIMVVTVPPIRRYMGEEQIPKIPMTYPVPKGPRPRPTGFDDE' A
#
# COMPACT_ATOMS: atom_id res chain seq x y z
N MET A 1 21.20 9.87 -43.66
CA MET A 1 19.91 10.35 -43.12
C MET A 1 19.59 9.49 -41.91
N SER A 2 19.66 10.05 -40.70
CA SER A 2 19.44 9.30 -39.45
C SER A 2 17.99 8.80 -39.43
N GLY A 3 17.81 7.50 -39.60
CA GLY A 3 16.49 6.87 -39.61
C GLY A 3 15.90 6.96 -38.20
N ALA A 4 14.85 7.77 -38.03
CA ALA A 4 14.04 7.73 -36.82
C ALA A 4 13.63 6.27 -36.58
N SER A 5 14.09 5.70 -35.46
CA SER A 5 13.75 4.33 -35.07
C SER A 5 12.23 4.21 -35.03
N ALA A 6 11.67 3.40 -35.93
CA ALA A 6 10.22 3.25 -36.06
C ALA A 6 9.61 2.85 -34.71
N THR A 7 8.65 3.64 -34.21
CA THR A 7 7.99 3.34 -32.93
C THR A 7 7.23 2.02 -33.07
N PRO A 8 7.60 0.97 -32.30
CA PRO A 8 6.88 -0.30 -32.34
C PRO A 8 5.44 -0.11 -31.86
N ARG A 9 4.47 -0.84 -32.42
CA ARG A 9 3.07 -0.75 -31.99
C ARG A 9 2.84 -1.57 -30.73
N PHE A 10 2.25 -0.97 -29.70
CA PHE A 10 1.99 -1.62 -28.40
C PHE A 10 1.20 -2.93 -28.53
N PHE A 11 0.07 -2.92 -29.25
CA PHE A 11 -0.80 -4.09 -29.39
C PHE A 11 -0.27 -5.19 -30.31
N GLN A 12 0.80 -4.93 -31.08
CA GLN A 12 1.42 -5.94 -31.95
C GLN A 12 2.70 -6.52 -31.34
N GLN A 13 3.48 -5.69 -30.64
CA GLN A 13 4.78 -6.06 -30.08
C GLN A 13 4.98 -5.41 -28.70
N PRO A 14 4.20 -5.82 -27.68
CA PRO A 14 4.17 -5.12 -26.39
C PRO A 14 5.52 -5.12 -25.67
N LEU A 15 6.23 -6.25 -25.64
CA LEU A 15 7.56 -6.34 -25.01
C LEU A 15 8.59 -5.46 -25.71
N ARG A 16 8.56 -5.40 -27.05
CA ARG A 16 9.46 -4.54 -27.83
C ARG A 16 9.13 -3.06 -27.62
N TYR A 17 7.84 -2.73 -27.49
CA TYR A 17 7.40 -1.38 -27.14
C TYR A 17 7.85 -0.97 -25.73
N MET A 18 7.72 -1.83 -24.74
CA MET A 18 8.18 -1.52 -23.36
C MET A 18 9.69 -1.26 -23.32
N LYS A 19 10.50 -2.10 -24.00
CA LYS A 19 11.96 -1.86 -24.12
C LYS A 19 12.29 -0.57 -24.87
N TRP A 20 11.54 -0.25 -25.92
CA TRP A 20 11.73 1.00 -26.65
C TRP A 20 11.34 2.22 -25.80
N ALA A 21 10.22 2.14 -25.07
CA ALA A 21 9.69 3.21 -24.23
C ALA A 21 10.60 3.51 -23.04
N SER A 22 11.22 2.50 -22.42
CA SER A 22 12.16 2.72 -21.31
C SER A 22 13.41 3.51 -21.72
N ILE A 23 13.87 3.37 -22.97
CA ILE A 23 15.05 4.06 -23.49
C ILE A 23 14.70 5.41 -24.13
N ASN A 24 13.64 5.46 -24.96
CA ASN A 24 13.30 6.66 -25.75
C ASN A 24 12.39 7.64 -25.01
N LYS A 25 11.63 7.16 -24.02
CA LYS A 25 10.64 7.94 -23.26
C LYS A 25 10.71 7.59 -21.75
N PRO A 26 11.89 7.72 -21.12
CA PRO A 26 12.12 7.20 -19.77
C PRO A 26 11.19 7.83 -18.72
N ALA A 27 10.96 9.14 -18.78
CA ALA A 27 10.10 9.84 -17.81
C ALA A 27 8.68 9.26 -17.76
N TYR A 28 8.07 9.00 -18.92
CA TYR A 28 6.73 8.41 -19.00
C TYR A 28 6.73 6.94 -18.57
N PHE A 29 7.70 6.16 -19.01
CA PHE A 29 7.76 4.73 -18.69
C PHE A 29 7.93 4.50 -17.19
N TYR A 30 8.90 5.16 -16.57
CA TYR A 30 9.22 4.95 -15.15
C TYR A 30 8.22 5.62 -14.21
N SER A 31 7.60 6.75 -14.58
CA SER A 31 6.53 7.35 -13.76
C SER A 31 5.33 6.41 -13.64
N ILE A 32 4.91 5.75 -14.73
CA ILE A 32 3.83 4.76 -14.70
C ILE A 32 4.25 3.54 -13.86
N MET A 33 5.45 3.01 -14.06
CA MET A 33 5.91 1.84 -13.30
C MET A 33 5.97 2.11 -11.78
N VAL A 34 6.53 3.24 -11.37
CA VAL A 34 6.59 3.63 -9.96
C VAL A 34 5.18 3.92 -9.42
N GLY A 35 4.34 4.60 -10.21
CA GLY A 35 2.95 4.86 -9.84
C GLY A 35 2.12 3.58 -9.65
N CYS A 36 2.31 2.58 -10.50
CA CYS A 36 1.64 1.28 -10.39
C CYS A 36 2.23 0.39 -9.28
N ALA A 37 3.54 0.50 -8.99
CA ALA A 37 4.18 -0.30 -7.95
C ALA A 37 3.55 -0.08 -6.57
N GLY A 38 3.16 1.15 -6.23
CA GLY A 38 2.52 1.49 -4.95
C GLY A 38 1.24 0.70 -4.68
N PRO A 39 0.19 0.83 -5.51
CA PRO A 39 -1.05 0.07 -5.35
C PRO A 39 -0.85 -1.44 -5.37
N ILE A 40 0.06 -1.96 -6.20
CA ILE A 40 0.40 -3.39 -6.22
C ILE A 40 0.93 -3.82 -4.86
N MET A 41 1.89 -3.09 -4.29
CA MET A 41 2.46 -3.39 -2.98
C MET A 41 1.41 -3.33 -1.87
N VAL A 42 0.49 -2.36 -1.90
CA VAL A 42 -0.60 -2.26 -0.90
C VAL A 42 -1.49 -3.51 -0.89
N VAL A 43 -1.69 -4.16 -2.05
CA VAL A 43 -2.51 -5.37 -2.14
C VAL A 43 -1.71 -6.63 -1.85
N THR A 44 -0.46 -6.71 -2.29
CA THR A 44 0.36 -7.94 -2.19
C THR A 44 1.12 -8.07 -0.88
N VAL A 45 1.64 -6.97 -0.32
CA VAL A 45 2.53 -7.02 0.85
C VAL A 45 1.81 -7.36 2.15
N PRO A 46 0.63 -6.78 2.50
CA PRO A 46 -0.05 -7.11 3.75
C PRO A 46 -0.41 -8.59 3.95
N PRO A 47 -0.96 -9.35 2.96
CA PRO A 47 -1.24 -10.76 3.17
C PRO A 47 0.05 -11.59 3.33
N ILE A 48 1.13 -11.23 2.62
CA ILE A 48 2.44 -11.89 2.77
C ILE A 48 2.97 -11.67 4.19
N ARG A 49 2.94 -10.44 4.71
CA ARG A 49 3.44 -10.15 6.07
C ARG A 49 2.62 -10.86 7.14
N ARG A 50 1.29 -10.92 6.99
CA ARG A 50 0.42 -11.71 7.90
C ARG A 50 0.74 -13.20 7.86
N TYR A 51 1.03 -13.75 6.68
CA TYR A 51 1.46 -15.14 6.54
C TYR A 51 2.82 -15.41 7.22
N MET A 52 3.72 -14.42 7.22
CA MET A 52 5.01 -14.49 7.91
C MET A 52 4.93 -14.29 9.43
N GLY A 53 3.73 -14.18 10.00
CA GLY A 53 3.52 -14.08 11.45
C GLY A 53 3.41 -12.65 11.99
N GLU A 54 3.20 -11.65 11.13
CA GLU A 54 2.87 -10.32 11.62
C GLU A 54 1.47 -10.30 12.27
N GLU A 55 1.43 -10.03 13.58
CA GLU A 55 0.19 -9.86 14.32
C GLU A 55 -0.44 -8.48 14.11
N GLN A 56 -1.77 -8.42 14.19
CA GLN A 56 -2.49 -7.16 14.11
C GLN A 56 -2.26 -6.33 15.38
N ILE A 57 -1.72 -5.13 15.20
CA ILE A 57 -1.54 -4.17 16.30
C ILE A 57 -2.92 -3.86 16.92
N PRO A 58 -3.05 -3.93 18.27
CA PRO A 58 -4.30 -3.62 18.93
C PRO A 58 -4.68 -2.15 18.74
N LYS A 59 -5.98 -1.88 18.66
CA LYS A 59 -6.50 -0.52 18.47
C LYS A 59 -6.29 0.30 19.75
N ILE A 60 -5.60 1.43 19.62
CA ILE A 60 -5.41 2.38 20.72
C ILE A 60 -6.78 2.98 21.09
N PRO A 61 -7.16 3.02 22.38
CA PRO A 61 -8.39 3.66 22.81
C PRO A 61 -8.29 5.18 22.60
N MET A 62 -9.26 5.75 21.88
CA MET A 62 -9.34 7.20 21.62
C MET A 62 -10.13 7.93 22.72
N THR A 63 -10.73 7.19 23.64
CA THR A 63 -11.56 7.70 24.74
C THR A 63 -11.24 6.93 26.00
N TYR A 64 -11.61 7.48 27.15
CA TYR A 64 -11.49 6.78 28.42
C TYR A 64 -12.19 5.41 28.34
N PRO A 65 -11.50 4.30 28.65
CA PRO A 65 -12.06 2.96 28.53
C PRO A 65 -13.05 2.72 29.68
N VAL A 66 -14.33 2.97 29.41
CA VAL A 66 -15.40 2.69 30.38
C VAL A 66 -15.64 1.17 30.42
N PRO A 67 -15.49 0.52 31.59
CA PRO A 67 -15.79 -0.90 31.73
C PRO A 67 -17.24 -1.20 31.37
N LYS A 68 -17.48 -2.32 30.68
CA LYS A 68 -18.83 -2.79 30.42
C LYS A 68 -19.39 -3.46 31.67
N GLY A 69 -20.60 -3.10 32.08
CA GLY A 69 -21.33 -3.78 33.16
C GLY A 69 -21.96 -2.84 34.18
N PRO A 70 -22.68 -3.40 35.16
CA PRO A 70 -23.27 -2.63 36.25
C PRO A 70 -22.18 -2.05 37.16
N ARG A 71 -22.45 -0.86 37.71
CA ARG A 71 -21.51 -0.18 38.60
C ARG A 71 -21.40 -0.94 39.94
N PRO A 72 -20.21 -1.42 40.34
CA PRO A 72 -20.02 -1.91 41.70
C PRO A 72 -20.12 -0.74 42.69
N ARG A 73 -20.71 -0.96 43.87
CA ARG A 73 -20.75 0.05 44.94
C ARG A 73 -19.36 0.11 45.59
N PRO A 74 -18.59 1.22 45.44
CA PRO A 74 -17.30 1.35 46.11
C PRO A 74 -17.52 1.63 47.61
N THR A 75 -16.51 1.32 48.42
CA THR A 75 -16.43 1.63 49.86
C THR A 75 -15.07 2.28 50.15
N GLY A 76 -15.04 3.26 51.06
CA GLY A 76 -13.81 4.00 51.40
C GLY A 76 -13.72 5.35 50.68
N PHE A 77 -13.09 6.33 51.34
CA PHE A 77 -13.13 7.77 51.00
C PHE A 77 -14.52 8.42 51.19
N ASP A 78 -15.32 7.90 52.13
CA ASP A 78 -16.52 8.60 52.58
C ASP A 78 -16.09 9.83 53.42
N ASP A 79 -16.75 10.96 53.20
CA ASP A 79 -16.49 12.20 53.94
C ASP A 79 -17.00 12.02 55.39
N GLU A 80 -16.12 12.00 56.39
CA GLU A 80 -16.52 12.21 57.80
C GLU A 80 -16.95 13.67 58.04
#